data_AF-A0A7L5AXH6-F1
#
_entry.id   AF-A0A7L5AXH6-F1
#
_cell.length_a   1.000
_cell.length_b   1.000
_cell.length_c   1.000
_cell.angle_alpha   90.00
_cell.angle_beta   90.00
_cell.angle_gamma   90.00
#
_symmetry.space_group_name_H-M   'P 1'
#
loop_
_entity.id
_entity.type
_entity.pdbx_description
1 polymer ?
#
loop_
_entity_poly.entity_id
_entity_poly.type
_entity_poly.pdbx_seq_one_letter_code
_entity_poly.pdbx_strand_id
1 'polypeptide(L)'
;MRLVPLFGWPLTLLAAVAVAAVLAASARWLLRSGADPGARSTWWRRVALGAAVVLILAGPSVPVTEAVAVSNVEVYLVVDRTGSMAAEDWAGGPEAGGGTRLDGVRADLTTIRDAYPDARFSIIALDSTAARELPLTSDIDAVTSWIGSLQQEVTNRSEGSSLERALPLLSQTLTGAAESAPENARLVFILSDGEATDDGRGAGTADAAGVSWQQLGEVVDGGAVLGYGTEGGGRMRAFGGSDDPDADYITDPSTGEPAVSVPDTAELQAVADALGVTYLQRTGTGDDPGEAFTDQDVEQVLSDGRERKRYSHYVIWPLGLVAAVLLVWEGVALIRADRAVQRLTLPAVGGRPGAQAGGPR
;
A
#
# COMPACT_ATOMS: atom_id res chain seq x y z
N MET A 1 -26.62 -0.80 4.93
CA MET A 1 -26.62 0.47 4.18
C MET A 1 -26.55 1.61 5.17
N ARG A 2 -25.64 2.57 4.98
CA ARG A 2 -25.55 3.82 5.77
C ARG A 2 -25.73 5.00 4.81
N LEU A 3 -26.11 6.17 5.33
CA LEU A 3 -26.20 7.41 4.56
C LEU A 3 -24.94 8.23 4.84
N VAL A 4 -24.13 8.45 3.81
CA VAL A 4 -22.95 9.32 3.87
C VAL A 4 -23.21 10.46 2.89
N PRO A 5 -23.48 11.69 3.37
CA PRO A 5 -23.83 12.78 2.46
C PRO A 5 -22.62 13.26 1.65
N LEU A 6 -22.80 13.45 0.34
CA LEU A 6 -21.73 13.80 -0.62
C LEU A 6 -20.99 15.11 -0.29
N PHE A 7 -21.69 16.07 0.34
CA PHE A 7 -21.14 17.38 0.71
C PHE A 7 -21.24 17.64 2.23
N GLY A 8 -21.47 16.60 3.03
CA GLY A 8 -21.76 16.73 4.46
C GLY A 8 -23.23 16.98 4.78
N TRP A 9 -23.61 16.67 6.02
CA TRP A 9 -24.99 16.78 6.52
C TRP A 9 -25.58 18.19 6.43
N PRO A 10 -24.85 19.27 6.78
CA PRO A 10 -25.42 20.62 6.75
C PRO A 10 -25.91 21.04 5.36
N LEU A 11 -25.11 20.78 4.32
CA LEU A 11 -25.46 21.13 2.94
C LEU A 11 -26.59 20.25 2.39
N THR A 12 -26.62 18.97 2.78
CA THR A 12 -27.68 18.03 2.38
C THR A 12 -29.03 18.42 2.98
N LEU A 13 -29.05 18.81 4.26
CA LEU A 13 -30.25 19.30 4.93
C LEU A 13 -30.74 20.62 4.32
N LEU A 14 -29.82 21.53 3.99
CA LEU A 14 -30.16 22.79 3.34
C LEU A 14 -30.79 22.58 1.96
N ALA A 15 -30.24 21.65 1.17
CA ALA A 15 -30.81 21.27 -0.12
C ALA A 15 -32.21 20.64 0.02
N ALA A 16 -32.41 19.77 1.01
CA ALA A 16 -33.71 19.16 1.29
C ALA A 16 -34.77 20.21 1.67
N VAL A 17 -34.40 21.19 2.48
CA VAL A 17 -35.28 22.32 2.86
C VAL A 17 -35.62 23.18 1.64
N ALA A 18 -34.65 23.49 0.78
CA ALA A 18 -34.87 24.25 -0.44
C ALA A 18 -35.84 23.53 -1.39
N VAL A 19 -35.66 22.22 -1.61
CA VAL A 19 -36.55 21.38 -2.42
C VAL A 19 -37.97 21.36 -1.82
N ALA A 20 -38.10 21.18 -0.51
CA ALA A 20 -39.39 21.19 0.17
C ALA A 20 -40.11 22.54 0.04
N ALA A 21 -39.39 23.66 0.12
CA ALA A 21 -39.94 25.00 -0.05
C ALA A 21 -40.48 25.23 -1.47
N VAL A 22 -39.73 24.80 -2.49
CA VAL A 22 -40.17 24.87 -3.90
C VAL A 22 -41.38 23.97 -4.15
N LEU A 23 -41.40 22.75 -3.59
CA LEU A 23 -42.54 21.85 -3.69
C LEU A 23 -43.79 22.42 -3.02
N ALA A 24 -43.67 23.03 -1.84
CA ALA A 24 -44.77 23.68 -1.13
C ALA A 24 -45.30 24.91 -1.89
N ALA A 25 -44.42 25.72 -2.47
CA ALA A 25 -44.81 26.85 -3.32
C ALA A 25 -45.55 26.38 -4.58
N SER A 26 -45.08 25.29 -5.20
CA SER A 26 -45.72 24.69 -6.38
C SER A 26 -47.07 24.04 -6.04
N ALA A 27 -47.19 23.40 -4.87
CA ALA A 27 -48.43 22.80 -4.36
C ALA A 27 -49.55 23.83 -4.24
N ARG A 28 -49.20 25.02 -3.72
CA ARG A 28 -50.14 26.14 -3.55
C ARG A 28 -50.75 26.61 -4.85
N TRP A 29 -50.15 26.35 -6.01
CA TRP A 29 -50.67 26.73 -7.33
C TRP A 29 -51.31 25.55 -8.07
N LEU A 30 -50.66 24.38 -8.05
CA LEU A 30 -51.07 23.20 -8.80
C LEU A 30 -52.19 22.38 -8.13
N LEU A 31 -52.40 22.53 -6.82
CA LEU A 31 -53.43 21.82 -6.06
C LEU A 31 -54.66 22.69 -5.73
N ARG A 32 -54.74 23.92 -6.25
CA ARG A 32 -55.91 24.79 -6.03
C ARG A 32 -57.18 24.19 -6.63
N SER A 33 -58.31 24.44 -5.98
CA SER A 33 -59.64 24.12 -6.51
C SER A 33 -59.86 24.91 -7.81
N GLY A 34 -59.82 24.23 -8.96
CA GLY A 34 -59.90 24.84 -10.30
C GLY A 34 -58.65 24.67 -11.17
N ALA A 35 -57.62 23.98 -10.70
CA ALA A 35 -56.44 23.66 -11.50
C ALA A 35 -56.74 22.62 -12.61
N ASP A 36 -55.96 22.67 -13.70
CA ASP A 36 -56.10 21.77 -14.85
C ASP A 36 -56.09 20.28 -14.46
N PRO A 37 -56.81 19.40 -15.20
CA PRO A 37 -56.91 17.96 -14.88
C PRO A 37 -55.56 17.22 -14.73
N GLY A 38 -54.45 17.78 -15.26
CA GLY A 38 -53.11 17.23 -15.15
C GLY A 38 -52.22 17.83 -14.05
N ALA A 39 -52.66 18.91 -13.38
CA ALA A 39 -51.84 19.68 -12.43
C ALA A 39 -51.40 18.84 -11.21
N ARG A 40 -52.30 17.96 -10.72
CA ARG A 40 -52.01 17.04 -9.62
C ARG A 40 -50.99 15.96 -9.98
N SER A 41 -51.03 15.45 -11.22
CA SER A 41 -50.06 14.47 -11.72
C SER A 41 -48.67 15.08 -11.90
N THR A 42 -48.61 16.30 -12.44
CA THR A 42 -47.36 17.08 -12.53
C THR A 42 -46.76 17.36 -11.16
N TRP A 43 -47.59 17.69 -10.16
CA TRP A 43 -47.10 17.92 -8.81
C TRP A 43 -46.50 16.66 -8.18
N TRP A 44 -47.18 15.51 -8.28
CA TRP A 44 -46.64 14.24 -7.77
C TRP A 44 -45.34 13.82 -8.44
N ARG A 45 -45.18 14.07 -9.75
CA ARG A 45 -43.93 13.82 -10.47
C ARG A 45 -42.77 14.68 -9.96
N ARG A 46 -43.03 15.96 -9.66
CA ARG A 46 -42.04 16.87 -9.06
C ARG A 46 -41.67 16.45 -7.64
N VAL A 47 -42.62 15.98 -6.84
CA VAL A 47 -42.36 15.41 -5.52
C VAL A 47 -41.46 14.17 -5.62
N ALA A 48 -41.74 13.25 -6.56
CA ALA A 48 -40.93 12.07 -6.78
C ALA A 48 -39.49 12.42 -7.21
N LEU A 49 -39.33 13.42 -8.08
CA LEU A 49 -38.02 13.90 -8.51
C LEU A 49 -37.25 14.57 -7.37
N GLY A 50 -37.91 15.41 -6.57
CA GLY A 50 -37.32 16.03 -5.39
C GLY A 50 -36.86 15.00 -4.36
N ALA A 51 -37.67 13.98 -4.11
CA ALA A 51 -37.31 12.87 -3.23
C ALA A 51 -36.09 12.09 -3.75
N ALA A 52 -36.01 11.81 -5.06
CA ALA A 52 -34.86 11.15 -5.67
C ALA A 52 -33.57 11.96 -5.52
N VAL A 53 -33.62 13.28 -5.74
CA VAL A 53 -32.46 14.17 -5.59
C VAL A 53 -31.96 14.20 -4.14
N VAL A 54 -32.87 14.29 -3.16
CA VAL A 54 -32.49 14.27 -1.74
C VAL A 54 -31.87 12.93 -1.35
N LEU A 55 -32.40 11.81 -1.86
CA LEU A 55 -31.82 10.49 -1.63
C LEU A 55 -30.42 10.34 -2.25
N ILE A 56 -30.19 10.90 -3.45
CA ILE A 56 -28.85 10.93 -4.06
C ILE A 56 -27.87 11.74 -3.20
N LEU A 57 -28.28 12.93 -2.75
CA LEU A 57 -27.45 13.79 -1.90
C LEU A 57 -27.15 13.16 -0.53
N ALA A 58 -28.11 12.41 0.03
CA ALA A 58 -27.93 11.65 1.26
C ALA A 58 -26.95 10.47 1.10
N GLY A 59 -26.61 10.10 -0.12
CA GLY A 59 -25.57 9.13 -0.46
C GLY A 59 -25.76 7.78 0.21
N PRO A 60 -26.77 6.98 -0.20
CA PRO A 60 -26.90 5.60 0.24
C PRO A 60 -25.64 4.83 -0.17
N SER A 61 -24.91 4.41 0.85
CA SER A 61 -23.71 3.60 0.71
C SER A 61 -23.98 2.21 1.25
N VAL A 62 -23.51 1.22 0.50
CA VAL A 62 -23.40 -0.15 0.99
C VAL A 62 -21.96 -0.29 1.50
N PRO A 63 -21.74 -0.83 2.71
CA PRO A 63 -20.40 -1.25 3.08
C PRO A 63 -20.02 -2.38 2.12
N VAL A 64 -19.15 -2.09 1.16
CA VAL A 64 -18.51 -3.11 0.35
C VAL A 64 -17.16 -3.33 0.99
N THR A 65 -16.95 -4.49 1.58
CA THR A 65 -15.61 -5.02 1.82
C THR A 65 -15.07 -5.44 0.46
N GLU A 66 -14.56 -4.47 -0.29
CA GLU A 66 -13.73 -4.78 -1.44
C GLU A 66 -12.38 -5.18 -0.85
N ALA A 67 -12.07 -6.49 -0.90
CA ALA A 67 -10.71 -6.96 -0.71
C ALA A 67 -9.91 -6.43 -1.91
N VAL A 68 -9.45 -5.18 -1.81
CA VAL A 68 -8.39 -4.73 -2.68
C VAL A 68 -7.18 -5.54 -2.27
N ALA A 69 -6.83 -6.52 -3.09
CA ALA A 69 -5.61 -7.32 -3.01
C ALA A 69 -4.36 -6.46 -3.28
N VAL A 70 -4.19 -5.39 -2.51
CA VAL A 70 -2.87 -4.84 -2.19
C VAL A 70 -2.62 -5.45 -0.83
N SER A 71 -1.67 -6.38 -0.69
CA SER A 71 -1.48 -6.96 0.63
C SER A 71 -1.10 -5.81 1.57
N ASN A 72 -1.78 -5.77 2.71
CA ASN A 72 -1.47 -4.86 3.79
C ASN A 72 -0.12 -5.23 4.43
N VAL A 73 0.72 -6.02 3.76
CA VAL A 73 2.01 -6.50 4.25
C VAL A 73 3.11 -5.73 3.53
N GLU A 74 3.92 -5.05 4.32
CA GLU A 74 5.15 -4.39 3.90
C GLU A 74 6.32 -5.18 4.49
N VAL A 75 7.20 -5.66 3.62
CA VAL A 75 8.39 -6.44 3.99
C VAL A 75 9.62 -5.55 3.80
N TYR A 76 10.33 -5.27 4.89
CA TYR A 76 11.56 -4.50 4.89
C TYR A 76 12.74 -5.45 5.08
N LEU A 77 13.60 -5.52 4.08
CA LEU A 77 14.79 -6.35 4.04
C LEU A 77 16.00 -5.48 4.34
N VAL A 78 16.65 -5.70 5.48
CA VAL A 78 17.91 -5.05 5.85
C VAL A 78 19.01 -6.06 5.62
N VAL A 79 19.85 -5.83 4.61
CA VAL A 79 20.83 -6.80 4.13
C VAL A 79 22.23 -6.24 4.33
N ASP A 80 23.01 -6.93 5.15
CA ASP A 80 24.44 -6.71 5.28
C ASP A 80 25.16 -7.26 4.05
N ARG A 81 25.95 -6.40 3.42
CA ARG A 81 26.84 -6.75 2.30
C ARG A 81 28.28 -6.34 2.56
N THR A 82 28.65 -6.09 3.82
CA THR A 82 30.03 -5.76 4.21
C THR A 82 30.97 -6.91 3.89
N GLY A 83 32.29 -6.66 3.97
CA GLY A 83 33.31 -7.67 3.64
C GLY A 83 33.19 -8.96 4.46
N SER A 84 32.69 -8.89 5.69
CA SER A 84 32.47 -10.04 6.59
C SER A 84 31.43 -11.03 6.05
N MET A 85 30.46 -10.54 5.30
CA MET A 85 29.45 -11.37 4.62
C MET A 85 30.03 -12.18 3.44
N ALA A 86 31.25 -11.90 3.01
CA ALA A 86 31.98 -12.71 2.04
C ALA A 86 32.75 -13.88 2.65
N ALA A 87 32.62 -14.10 3.98
CA ALA A 87 33.27 -15.21 4.65
C ALA A 87 32.83 -16.57 4.07
N GLU A 88 33.81 -17.41 3.79
CA GLU A 88 33.66 -18.73 3.17
C GLU A 88 33.33 -19.84 4.19
N ASP A 89 32.36 -19.60 5.07
CA ASP A 89 31.93 -20.55 6.11
C ASP A 89 30.50 -21.08 5.93
N TRP A 90 29.79 -20.66 4.87
CA TRP A 90 28.45 -21.15 4.56
C TRP A 90 28.47 -22.59 4.03
N ALA A 91 27.63 -23.45 4.62
CA ALA A 91 27.50 -24.87 4.30
C ALA A 91 28.85 -25.63 4.28
N GLY A 92 29.77 -25.26 5.18
CA GLY A 92 31.12 -25.84 5.26
C GLY A 92 32.14 -25.23 4.30
N GLY A 93 31.77 -24.15 3.59
CA GLY A 93 32.63 -23.39 2.69
C GLY A 93 32.81 -24.03 1.29
N PRO A 94 33.50 -23.34 0.37
CA PRO A 94 33.66 -23.76 -1.03
C PRO A 94 34.25 -25.16 -1.20
N GLU A 95 35.17 -25.57 -0.31
CA GLU A 95 35.79 -26.90 -0.35
C GLU A 95 34.79 -28.04 -0.05
N ALA A 96 33.73 -27.77 0.71
CA ALA A 96 32.66 -28.71 1.02
C ALA A 96 31.48 -28.67 0.03
N GLY A 97 31.56 -27.83 -1.01
CA GLY A 97 30.46 -27.55 -1.93
C GLY A 97 29.47 -26.48 -1.43
N GLY A 98 29.81 -25.81 -0.32
CA GLY A 98 29.14 -24.60 0.16
C GLY A 98 29.67 -23.34 -0.52
N GLY A 99 29.64 -22.22 0.20
CA GLY A 99 30.00 -20.93 -0.37
C GLY A 99 30.24 -19.85 0.67
N THR A 100 29.86 -18.63 0.32
CA THR A 100 29.94 -17.44 1.18
C THR A 100 28.65 -17.25 1.98
N ARG A 101 28.69 -16.50 3.08
CA ARG A 101 27.47 -16.11 3.81
C ARG A 101 26.44 -15.43 2.90
N LEU A 102 26.88 -14.62 1.93
CA LEU A 102 26.02 -14.01 0.93
C LEU A 102 25.24 -15.02 0.06
N ASP A 103 25.76 -16.23 -0.14
CA ASP A 103 25.02 -17.29 -0.85
C ASP A 103 23.83 -17.77 -0.02
N GLY A 104 24.01 -17.91 1.29
CA GLY A 104 22.92 -18.17 2.23
C GLY A 104 21.90 -17.02 2.26
N VAL A 105 22.37 -15.78 2.33
CA VAL A 105 21.53 -14.58 2.29
C VAL A 105 20.65 -14.57 1.03
N ARG A 106 21.20 -14.86 -0.16
CA ARG A 106 20.40 -14.92 -1.39
C ARG A 106 19.33 -16.01 -1.34
N ALA A 107 19.64 -17.17 -0.77
CA ALA A 107 18.68 -18.27 -0.62
C ALA A 107 17.54 -17.91 0.35
N ASP A 108 17.86 -17.30 1.49
CA ASP A 108 16.86 -16.91 2.48
C ASP A 108 16.02 -15.70 1.99
N LEU A 109 16.62 -14.73 1.30
CA LEU A 109 15.88 -13.63 0.64
C LEU A 109 14.87 -14.16 -0.39
N THR A 110 15.28 -15.17 -1.17
CA THR A 110 14.40 -15.86 -2.13
C THR A 110 13.24 -16.54 -1.40
N THR A 111 13.53 -17.19 -0.27
CA THR A 111 12.53 -17.83 0.59
C THR A 111 11.53 -16.82 1.17
N ILE A 112 12.00 -15.68 1.67
CA ILE A 112 11.14 -14.60 2.18
C ILE A 112 10.25 -14.06 1.05
N ARG A 113 10.83 -13.77 -0.12
CA ARG A 113 10.07 -13.30 -1.29
C ARG A 113 8.95 -14.27 -1.66
N ASP A 114 9.26 -15.56 -1.70
CA ASP A 114 8.31 -16.61 -2.12
C ASP A 114 7.20 -16.84 -1.09
N ALA A 115 7.47 -16.61 0.19
CA ALA A 115 6.47 -16.69 1.25
C ALA A 115 5.46 -15.52 1.23
N TYR A 116 5.85 -14.36 0.67
CA TYR A 116 5.02 -13.16 0.65
C TYR A 116 4.81 -12.62 -0.79
N PRO A 117 4.17 -13.40 -1.69
CA PRO A 117 4.07 -13.03 -3.11
C PRO A 117 3.23 -11.77 -3.37
N ASP A 118 2.31 -11.44 -2.48
CA ASP A 118 1.45 -10.26 -2.58
C ASP A 118 1.97 -9.05 -1.78
N ALA A 119 3.11 -9.18 -1.09
CA ALA A 119 3.73 -8.12 -0.28
C ALA A 119 4.40 -7.03 -1.11
N ARG A 120 4.55 -5.86 -0.47
CA ARG A 120 5.42 -4.80 -0.96
C ARG A 120 6.76 -4.90 -0.25
N PHE A 121 7.84 -4.92 -1.01
CA PHE A 121 9.20 -5.08 -0.51
C PHE A 121 9.96 -3.76 -0.57
N SER A 122 10.75 -3.47 0.45
CA SER A 122 11.79 -2.44 0.41
C SER A 122 13.10 -3.06 0.86
N ILE A 123 14.19 -2.70 0.19
CA ILE A 123 15.52 -3.24 0.49
C ILE A 123 16.43 -2.10 0.92
N ILE A 124 17.04 -2.28 2.09
CA ILE A 124 18.07 -1.42 2.65
C ILE A 124 19.34 -2.25 2.73
N ALA A 125 20.37 -1.87 1.98
CA ALA A 125 21.66 -2.53 2.03
C ALA A 125 22.60 -1.78 2.98
N LEU A 126 23.40 -2.55 3.71
CA LEU A 126 24.43 -2.06 4.60
C LEU A 126 25.81 -2.43 4.06
N ASP A 127 26.63 -1.42 3.84
CA ASP A 127 28.08 -1.52 3.59
C ASP A 127 28.80 -0.49 4.47
N SER A 128 29.74 0.28 3.92
CA SER A 128 30.26 1.50 4.55
C SER A 128 29.16 2.52 4.92
N THR A 129 28.01 2.45 4.26
CA THR A 129 26.82 3.26 4.54
C THR A 129 25.54 2.42 4.51
N ALA A 130 24.46 2.91 5.11
CA ALA A 130 23.14 2.35 4.91
C ALA A 130 22.43 3.08 3.77
N ALA A 131 22.02 2.35 2.74
CA ALA A 131 21.36 2.91 1.57
C ALA A 131 20.10 2.13 1.22
N ARG A 132 19.04 2.85 0.83
CA ARG A 132 17.84 2.22 0.29
C ARG A 132 18.06 1.91 -1.19
N GLU A 133 18.32 0.65 -1.48
CA GLU A 133 18.57 0.16 -2.84
C GLU A 133 17.26 -0.04 -3.61
N LEU A 134 16.20 -0.52 -2.94
CA LEU A 134 14.86 -0.59 -3.51
C LEU A 134 13.84 0.17 -2.64
N PRO A 135 13.13 1.17 -3.21
CA PRO A 135 11.96 1.74 -2.57
C PRO A 135 10.85 0.70 -2.47
N LEU A 136 9.90 0.95 -1.56
CA LEU A 136 8.76 0.06 -1.34
C LEU A 136 8.01 -0.20 -2.67
N THR A 137 8.02 -1.44 -3.14
CA THR A 137 7.49 -1.85 -4.44
C THR A 137 6.80 -3.22 -4.36
N SER A 138 5.76 -3.42 -5.16
CA SER A 138 5.15 -4.74 -5.39
C SER A 138 5.76 -5.47 -6.62
N ASP A 139 6.82 -4.91 -7.20
CA ASP A 139 7.52 -5.49 -8.33
C ASP A 139 8.48 -6.60 -7.84
N ILE A 140 7.99 -7.84 -7.85
CA ILE A 140 8.74 -9.03 -7.44
C ILE A 140 9.92 -9.32 -8.39
N ASP A 141 9.83 -8.91 -9.66
CA ASP A 141 10.92 -9.09 -10.61
C ASP A 141 12.07 -8.14 -10.29
N ALA A 142 11.78 -6.91 -9.84
CA ALA A 142 12.79 -5.98 -9.35
C ALA A 142 13.50 -6.52 -8.09
N VAL A 143 12.74 -7.08 -7.14
CA VAL A 143 13.29 -7.75 -5.94
C VAL A 143 14.19 -8.93 -6.34
N THR A 144 13.71 -9.79 -7.24
CA THR A 144 14.45 -10.95 -7.74
C THR A 144 15.74 -10.55 -8.44
N SER A 145 15.68 -9.51 -9.27
CA SER A 145 16.85 -8.98 -9.97
C SER A 145 17.88 -8.42 -8.99
N TRP A 146 17.42 -7.71 -7.96
CA TRP A 146 18.30 -7.19 -6.92
C TRP A 146 18.99 -8.31 -6.14
N ILE A 147 18.23 -9.33 -5.70
CA ILE A 147 18.78 -10.52 -5.01
C ILE A 147 19.85 -11.19 -5.89
N GLY A 148 19.57 -11.37 -7.18
CA GLY A 148 20.51 -11.98 -8.13
C GLY A 148 21.77 -11.13 -8.37
N SER A 149 21.71 -9.82 -8.15
CA SER A 149 22.83 -8.89 -8.27
C SER A 149 23.55 -8.59 -6.95
N LEU A 150 23.08 -9.17 -5.84
CA LEU A 150 23.67 -8.94 -4.52
C LEU A 150 25.14 -9.38 -4.55
N GLN A 151 26.04 -8.48 -4.17
CA GLN A 151 27.48 -8.69 -4.12
C GLN A 151 28.06 -7.99 -2.89
N GLN A 152 29.18 -8.49 -2.37
CA GLN A 152 29.89 -7.86 -1.27
C GLN A 152 30.38 -6.45 -1.64
N GLU A 153 30.61 -5.63 -0.62
CA GLU A 153 31.23 -4.31 -0.78
C GLU A 153 32.65 -4.42 -1.36
N VAL A 154 33.08 -3.37 -2.05
CA VAL A 154 34.45 -3.28 -2.56
C VAL A 154 35.38 -3.08 -1.36
N THR A 155 36.29 -4.02 -1.13
CA THR A 155 37.14 -4.07 0.08
C THR A 155 37.94 -2.78 0.28
N ASN A 156 38.39 -2.14 -0.80
CA ASN A 156 39.17 -0.88 -0.72
C ASN A 156 38.33 0.36 -0.33
N ARG A 157 37.00 0.25 -0.29
CA ARG A 157 36.08 1.30 0.17
C ARG A 157 35.40 0.95 1.50
N SER A 158 35.79 -0.17 2.12
CA SER A 158 35.24 -0.58 3.40
C SER A 158 35.66 0.41 4.48
N GLU A 159 34.69 0.83 5.30
CA GLU A 159 34.92 1.67 6.47
C GLU A 159 34.51 0.90 7.75
N GLY A 160 34.67 -0.42 7.76
CA GLY A 160 34.19 -1.31 8.83
C GLY A 160 32.70 -1.62 8.70
N SER A 161 32.14 -2.36 9.66
CA SER A 161 30.76 -2.87 9.71
C SER A 161 30.06 -2.48 11.02
N SER A 162 28.75 -2.27 11.00
CA SER A 162 27.88 -2.13 12.19
C SER A 162 26.42 -2.08 11.75
N LEU A 163 25.57 -2.87 12.41
CA LEU A 163 24.13 -2.90 12.17
C LEU A 163 23.46 -1.55 12.52
N GLU A 164 23.98 -0.86 13.53
CA GLU A 164 23.47 0.42 14.07
C GLU A 164 23.50 1.53 13.01
N ARG A 165 24.32 1.39 11.96
CA ARG A 165 24.32 2.33 10.83
C ARG A 165 23.00 2.32 10.06
N ALA A 166 22.32 1.17 10.00
CA ALA A 166 21.03 1.06 9.33
C ALA A 166 19.89 1.65 10.17
N LEU A 167 20.06 1.72 11.50
CA LEU A 167 19.01 2.07 12.44
C LEU A 167 18.37 3.45 12.17
N PRO A 168 19.10 4.56 11.92
CA PRO A 168 18.47 5.84 11.59
C PRO A 168 17.62 5.81 10.31
N LEU A 169 18.13 5.18 9.24
CA LEU A 169 17.41 5.07 7.97
C LEU A 169 16.18 4.18 8.11
N LEU A 170 16.33 3.03 8.78
CA LEU A 170 15.24 2.11 9.04
C LEU A 170 14.17 2.75 9.92
N SER A 171 14.57 3.43 11.01
CA SER A 171 13.66 4.17 11.90
C SER A 171 12.81 5.18 11.13
N GLN A 172 13.46 6.01 10.30
CA GLN A 172 12.76 7.00 9.48
C GLN A 172 11.81 6.33 8.48
N THR A 173 12.25 5.23 7.87
CA THR A 173 11.47 4.48 6.88
C THR A 173 10.21 3.87 7.50
N LEU A 174 10.36 3.14 8.60
CA LEU A 174 9.27 2.43 9.27
C LEU A 174 8.30 3.41 9.92
N THR A 175 8.79 4.45 10.59
CA THR A 175 7.94 5.48 11.22
C THR A 175 7.12 6.21 10.16
N GLY A 176 7.76 6.63 9.05
CA GLY A 176 7.06 7.29 7.95
C GLY A 176 6.01 6.39 7.27
N ALA A 177 6.30 5.09 7.14
CA ALA A 177 5.34 4.11 6.64
C ALA A 177 4.17 3.90 7.63
N ALA A 178 4.45 3.85 8.94
CA ALA A 178 3.45 3.73 9.99
C ALA A 178 2.50 4.93 10.04
N GLU A 179 3.02 6.14 9.85
CA GLU A 179 2.21 7.36 9.77
C GLU A 179 1.35 7.40 8.50
N SER A 180 1.92 6.99 7.36
CA SER A 180 1.27 7.09 6.05
C SER A 180 0.18 6.03 5.85
N ALA A 181 0.44 4.81 6.31
CA ALA A 181 -0.44 3.66 6.16
C ALA A 181 -0.44 2.82 7.45
N PRO A 182 -1.09 3.32 8.51
CA PRO A 182 -1.13 2.65 9.81
C PRO A 182 -1.78 1.27 9.76
N GLU A 183 -2.69 1.03 8.80
CA GLU A 183 -3.38 -0.25 8.60
C GLU A 183 -2.47 -1.41 8.15
N ASN A 184 -1.26 -1.12 7.67
CA ASN A 184 -0.35 -2.15 7.16
C ASN A 184 0.39 -2.87 8.30
N ALA A 185 0.57 -4.17 8.13
CA ALA A 185 1.54 -5.00 8.81
C ALA A 185 2.94 -4.75 8.22
N ARG A 186 3.93 -4.56 9.08
CA ARG A 186 5.33 -4.30 8.71
C ARG A 186 6.19 -5.42 9.26
N LEU A 187 6.69 -6.24 8.36
CA LEU A 187 7.62 -7.32 8.67
C LEU A 187 9.05 -6.82 8.40
N VAL A 188 9.95 -7.01 9.36
CA VAL A 188 11.36 -6.62 9.22
C VAL A 188 12.23 -7.85 9.29
N PHE A 189 13.03 -8.06 8.25
CA PHE A 189 14.05 -9.09 8.20
C PHE A 189 15.42 -8.45 8.17
N ILE A 190 16.26 -8.77 9.15
CA ILE A 190 17.67 -8.34 9.21
C ILE A 190 18.54 -9.54 8.87
N LEU A 191 19.44 -9.39 7.90
CA LEU A 191 20.32 -10.44 7.42
C LEU A 191 21.76 -9.93 7.58
N SER A 192 22.48 -10.40 8.59
CA SER A 192 23.83 -9.93 8.94
C SER A 192 24.58 -10.99 9.74
N ASP A 193 25.89 -10.84 9.87
CA ASP A 193 26.70 -11.57 10.84
C ASP A 193 26.85 -10.82 12.18
N GLY A 194 26.34 -9.58 12.26
CA GLY A 194 26.34 -8.77 13.48
C GLY A 194 27.72 -8.22 13.88
N GLU A 195 28.76 -8.54 13.13
CA GLU A 195 30.12 -8.17 13.50
C GLU A 195 30.31 -6.66 13.34
N ALA A 196 30.66 -5.96 14.43
CA ALA A 196 30.92 -4.53 14.43
C ALA A 196 32.44 -4.24 14.41
N THR A 197 32.92 -3.59 13.35
CA THR A 197 34.35 -3.23 13.15
C THR A 197 34.55 -1.74 12.90
N ASP A 198 33.57 -0.92 13.24
CA ASP A 198 33.55 0.50 12.89
C ASP A 198 33.98 1.47 14.01
N ASP A 199 34.55 0.93 15.08
CA ASP A 199 34.94 1.67 16.28
C ASP A 199 33.78 2.43 16.96
N GLY A 200 32.55 1.93 16.83
CA GLY A 200 31.35 2.49 17.48
C GLY A 200 30.75 3.70 16.77
N ARG A 201 31.16 3.98 15.53
CA ARG A 201 30.63 5.09 14.73
C ARG A 201 29.14 4.93 14.43
N GLY A 202 28.69 3.71 14.12
CA GLY A 202 27.29 3.38 13.91
C GLY A 202 26.45 3.70 15.15
N ALA A 203 26.87 3.17 16.30
CA ALA A 203 26.22 3.44 17.59
C ALA A 203 26.15 4.94 17.90
N GLY A 204 27.26 5.68 17.74
CA GLY A 204 27.28 7.13 17.96
C GLY A 204 26.35 7.90 17.00
N THR A 205 26.15 7.41 15.78
CA THR A 205 25.22 8.01 14.81
C THR A 205 23.76 7.75 15.21
N ALA A 206 23.45 6.53 15.67
CA ALA A 206 22.12 6.19 16.20
C ALA A 206 21.78 7.02 17.44
N ASP A 207 22.72 7.14 18.38
CA ASP A 207 22.58 7.96 19.59
C ASP A 207 22.32 9.43 19.26
N ALA A 208 23.08 10.00 18.31
CA ALA A 208 22.91 11.38 17.86
C ALA A 208 21.54 11.62 17.20
N ALA A 209 21.00 10.61 16.52
CA ALA A 209 19.65 10.64 15.95
C ALA A 209 18.54 10.36 17.00
N GLY A 210 18.90 9.93 18.21
CA GLY A 210 17.95 9.63 19.28
C GLY A 210 17.08 8.40 18.99
N VAL A 211 17.62 7.43 18.25
CA VAL A 211 16.91 6.21 17.82
C VAL A 211 17.57 4.97 18.44
N SER A 212 16.75 3.96 18.73
CA SER A 212 17.16 2.68 19.32
C SER A 212 16.34 1.54 18.71
N TRP A 213 16.88 0.32 18.72
CA TRP A 213 16.17 -0.86 18.25
C TRP A 213 14.84 -1.09 19.01
N GLN A 214 14.81 -0.78 20.31
CA GLN A 214 13.59 -0.90 21.13
C GLN A 214 12.46 0.02 20.66
N GLN A 215 12.77 1.24 20.22
CA GLN A 215 11.75 2.15 19.67
C GLN A 215 11.21 1.65 18.33
N LEU A 216 12.04 0.99 17.51
CA LEU A 216 11.57 0.39 16.26
C LEU A 216 10.63 -0.78 16.52
N GLY A 217 10.84 -1.56 17.59
CA GLY A 217 9.94 -2.64 17.99
C GLY A 217 8.47 -2.20 18.17
N GLU A 218 8.19 -0.92 18.43
CA GLU A 218 6.82 -0.40 18.53
C GLU A 218 6.07 -0.31 17.19
N VAL A 219 6.80 -0.27 16.06
CA VAL A 219 6.24 -0.12 14.70
C VAL A 219 6.47 -1.34 13.81
N VAL A 220 7.19 -2.34 14.33
CA VAL A 220 7.45 -3.64 13.71
C VAL A 220 6.46 -4.66 14.23
N ASP A 221 5.90 -5.45 13.33
CA ASP A 221 4.83 -6.39 13.65
C ASP A 221 5.25 -7.86 13.61
N GLY A 222 6.43 -8.12 13.08
CA GLY A 222 6.98 -9.46 12.94
C GLY A 222 8.21 -9.46 12.04
N GLY A 223 8.69 -10.66 11.74
CA GLY A 223 9.90 -10.90 10.97
C GLY A 223 10.95 -11.65 11.77
N ALA A 224 12.22 -11.47 11.40
CA ALA A 224 13.33 -12.20 12.02
C ALA A 224 14.67 -11.52 11.84
N VAL A 225 15.59 -11.78 12.76
CA VAL A 225 17.02 -11.54 12.58
C VAL A 225 17.68 -12.87 12.18
N LEU A 226 18.24 -12.91 10.98
CA LEU A 226 18.96 -14.05 10.43
C LEU A 226 20.46 -13.77 10.55
N GLY A 227 21.11 -14.50 11.47
CA GLY A 227 22.53 -14.40 11.73
C GLY A 227 23.34 -15.33 10.83
N TYR A 228 24.33 -14.84 10.09
CA TYR A 228 25.10 -15.68 9.17
C TYR A 228 26.51 -15.97 9.66
N GLY A 229 26.93 -17.23 9.53
CA GLY A 229 28.30 -17.65 9.82
C GLY A 229 28.38 -18.73 10.90
N THR A 230 29.59 -19.21 11.15
CA THR A 230 29.83 -20.27 12.16
C THR A 230 30.64 -19.73 13.34
N GLU A 231 30.59 -20.42 14.48
CA GLU A 231 31.42 -20.06 15.66
C GLU A 231 32.93 -20.06 15.35
N GLY A 232 33.36 -20.89 14.38
CA GLY A 232 34.76 -20.94 13.94
C GLY A 232 35.16 -19.80 13.02
N GLY A 233 34.18 -19.05 12.50
CA GLY A 233 34.37 -18.00 11.52
C GLY A 233 34.82 -18.48 10.14
N GLY A 234 34.92 -17.55 9.21
CA GLY A 234 35.36 -17.79 7.84
C GLY A 234 36.36 -16.77 7.36
N ARG A 235 37.28 -17.21 6.50
CA ARG A 235 38.18 -16.30 5.78
C ARG A 235 37.41 -15.63 4.64
N MET A 236 37.76 -14.38 4.33
CA MET A 236 37.06 -13.55 3.35
C MET A 236 37.98 -13.20 2.18
N ARG A 237 37.52 -13.34 0.95
CA ARG A 237 38.25 -12.87 -0.23
C ARG A 237 38.07 -11.37 -0.41
N ALA A 238 39.13 -10.72 -0.89
CA ALA A 238 39.08 -9.32 -1.27
C ALA A 238 38.25 -9.16 -2.55
N PHE A 239 37.46 -8.10 -2.61
CA PHE A 239 36.67 -7.77 -3.79
C PHE A 239 37.07 -6.40 -4.35
N GLY A 240 37.55 -6.43 -5.60
CA GLY A 240 38.01 -5.25 -6.34
C GLY A 240 36.94 -4.57 -7.20
N GLY A 241 35.71 -5.09 -7.22
CA GLY A 241 34.63 -4.63 -8.12
C GLY A 241 34.42 -5.50 -9.36
N SER A 242 35.12 -6.61 -9.47
CA SER A 242 34.90 -7.67 -10.45
C SER A 242 34.95 -9.02 -9.76
N ASP A 243 34.07 -9.94 -10.15
CA ASP A 243 34.05 -11.30 -9.59
C ASP A 243 35.31 -12.05 -10.03
N ASP A 244 36.24 -12.21 -9.09
CA ASP A 244 37.47 -12.97 -9.26
C ASP A 244 37.50 -14.09 -8.20
N PRO A 245 37.27 -15.35 -8.59
CA PRO A 245 37.25 -16.48 -7.66
C PRO A 245 38.64 -16.77 -7.07
N ASP A 246 39.70 -16.29 -7.71
CA ASP A 246 41.09 -16.47 -7.29
C ASP A 246 41.62 -15.27 -6.50
N ALA A 247 40.76 -14.32 -6.13
CA ALA A 247 41.15 -13.16 -5.35
C ALA A 247 41.78 -13.55 -4.01
N ASP A 248 42.82 -12.81 -3.61
CA ASP A 248 43.52 -13.00 -2.36
C ASP A 248 42.59 -12.79 -1.15
N TYR A 249 42.90 -13.48 -0.05
CA TYR A 249 42.20 -13.24 1.21
C TYR A 249 42.52 -11.86 1.78
N ILE A 250 41.53 -11.23 2.40
CA ILE A 250 41.71 -10.02 3.19
C ILE A 250 42.69 -10.36 4.32
N THR A 251 43.75 -9.57 4.47
CA THR A 251 44.76 -9.76 5.52
C THR A 251 44.42 -8.95 6.75
N ASP A 252 44.55 -9.56 7.93
CA ASP A 252 44.48 -8.85 9.20
C ASP A 252 45.75 -7.99 9.39
N PRO A 253 45.63 -6.65 9.50
CA PRO A 253 46.78 -5.76 9.64
C PRO A 253 47.64 -6.02 10.90
N SER A 254 47.07 -6.63 11.94
CA SER A 254 47.74 -6.88 13.21
C SER A 254 48.61 -8.13 13.20
N THR A 255 48.18 -9.17 12.48
CA THR A 255 48.85 -10.47 12.42
C THR A 255 49.60 -10.71 11.10
N GLY A 256 49.16 -10.09 10.01
CA GLY A 256 49.67 -10.34 8.66
C GLY A 256 49.15 -11.64 8.03
N GLU A 257 48.25 -12.34 8.71
CA GLU A 257 47.61 -13.58 8.26
C GLU A 257 46.22 -13.27 7.64
N PRO A 258 45.59 -14.22 6.93
CA PRO A 258 44.22 -14.06 6.47
C PRO A 258 43.26 -13.73 7.62
N ALA A 259 42.51 -12.65 7.48
CA ALA A 259 41.48 -12.24 8.42
C ALA A 259 40.35 -13.28 8.47
N VAL A 260 39.84 -13.52 9.68
CA VAL A 260 38.73 -14.43 9.94
C VAL A 260 37.61 -13.61 10.55
N SER A 261 36.44 -13.61 9.90
CA SER A 261 35.23 -12.97 10.43
C SER A 261 34.45 -13.99 11.25
N VAL A 262 34.01 -13.58 12.45
CA VAL A 262 33.20 -14.40 13.36
C VAL A 262 31.89 -13.64 13.64
N PRO A 263 30.73 -14.29 13.49
CA PRO A 263 29.46 -13.62 13.76
C PRO A 263 29.30 -13.25 15.25
N ASP A 264 28.78 -12.06 15.51
CA ASP A 264 28.39 -11.63 16.85
C ASP A 264 26.94 -12.05 17.13
N THR A 265 26.78 -13.31 17.52
CA THR A 265 25.47 -13.88 17.86
C THR A 265 24.80 -13.20 19.05
N ALA A 266 25.56 -12.59 19.96
CA ALA A 266 25.02 -11.90 21.11
C ALA A 266 24.39 -10.55 20.71
N GLU A 267 25.07 -9.81 19.82
CA GLU A 267 24.52 -8.59 19.24
C GLU A 267 23.25 -8.87 18.43
N LEU A 268 23.27 -9.89 17.57
CA LEU A 268 22.10 -10.26 16.76
C LEU A 268 20.90 -10.67 17.61
N GLN A 269 21.12 -11.44 18.69
CA GLN A 269 20.07 -11.76 19.65
C GLN A 269 19.53 -10.51 20.35
N ALA A 270 20.40 -9.58 20.75
CA ALA A 270 19.98 -8.34 21.41
C ALA A 270 19.13 -7.46 20.48
N VAL A 271 19.48 -7.37 19.19
CA VAL A 271 18.68 -6.69 18.17
C VAL A 271 17.32 -7.37 17.99
N ALA A 272 17.28 -8.70 17.92
CA ALA A 272 16.03 -9.46 17.78
C ALA A 272 15.10 -9.25 18.98
N ASP A 273 15.64 -9.34 20.19
CA ASP A 273 14.91 -9.10 21.45
C ASP A 273 14.35 -7.67 21.51
N ALA A 274 15.13 -6.68 21.07
CA ALA A 274 14.73 -5.28 21.04
C ALA A 274 13.61 -5.02 20.03
N LEU A 275 13.62 -5.69 18.89
CA LEU A 275 12.58 -5.62 17.87
C LEU A 275 11.36 -6.49 18.18
N GLY A 276 11.46 -7.42 19.14
CA GLY A 276 10.42 -8.38 19.45
C GLY A 276 10.24 -9.46 18.38
N VAL A 277 11.30 -9.79 17.63
CA VAL A 277 11.30 -10.78 16.56
C VAL A 277 12.19 -11.98 16.89
N THR A 278 12.07 -13.06 16.11
CA THR A 278 12.88 -14.27 16.35
C THR A 278 14.29 -14.09 15.80
N TYR A 279 15.29 -14.57 16.53
CA TYR A 279 16.65 -14.74 16.04
C TYR A 279 16.88 -16.18 15.58
N LEU A 280 17.47 -16.36 14.40
CA LEU A 280 17.87 -17.65 13.86
C LEU A 280 19.31 -17.57 13.33
N GLN A 281 20.18 -18.46 13.82
CA GLN A 281 21.51 -18.63 13.25
C GLN A 281 21.45 -19.48 11.98
N ARG A 282 22.17 -19.05 10.95
CA ARG A 282 22.20 -19.59 9.60
C ARG A 282 23.64 -19.99 9.27
N THR A 283 23.86 -21.28 9.10
CA THR A 283 25.18 -21.87 8.81
C THR A 283 25.22 -22.59 7.48
N GLY A 284 24.06 -22.84 6.87
CA GLY A 284 23.89 -23.68 5.68
C GLY A 284 23.86 -25.17 5.98
N THR A 285 24.01 -25.59 7.24
CA THR A 285 24.01 -27.01 7.65
C THR A 285 23.12 -27.23 8.87
N GLY A 286 22.03 -27.96 8.68
CA GLY A 286 21.12 -28.30 9.79
C GLY A 286 20.33 -27.10 10.30
N ASP A 287 20.26 -26.03 9.52
CA ASP A 287 19.50 -24.82 9.86
C ASP A 287 17.98 -25.12 9.89
N ASP A 288 17.25 -24.31 10.67
CA ASP A 288 15.79 -24.35 10.68
C ASP A 288 15.21 -24.08 9.28
N PRO A 289 14.05 -24.70 8.94
CA PRO A 289 13.43 -24.49 7.64
C PRO A 289 13.00 -23.03 7.44
N GLY A 290 12.83 -22.62 6.18
CA GLY A 290 12.37 -21.28 5.83
C GLY A 290 11.08 -20.84 6.54
N GLU A 291 10.20 -21.79 6.82
CA GLU A 291 8.94 -21.61 7.54
C GLU A 291 9.16 -21.04 8.96
N ALA A 292 10.31 -21.34 9.60
CA ALA A 292 10.60 -20.86 10.96
C ALA A 292 10.67 -19.33 11.08
N PHE A 293 10.98 -18.62 9.99
CA PHE A 293 10.96 -17.16 9.95
C PHE A 293 9.90 -16.58 9.00
N THR A 294 9.35 -17.38 8.09
CA THR A 294 8.33 -16.90 7.13
C THR A 294 6.89 -17.16 7.55
N ASP A 295 6.63 -18.15 8.41
CA ASP A 295 5.28 -18.44 8.94
C ASP A 295 4.95 -17.48 10.09
N GLN A 296 4.83 -16.20 9.74
CA GLN A 296 4.41 -15.15 10.65
C GLN A 296 2.87 -15.14 10.71
N ASP A 297 2.30 -14.96 11.89
CA ASP A 297 0.84 -14.91 12.10
C ASP A 297 0.27 -13.54 11.64
N VAL A 298 0.41 -13.25 10.35
CA VAL A 298 0.05 -11.97 9.71
C VAL A 298 -1.43 -11.65 9.89
N GLU A 299 -2.29 -12.68 9.91
CA GLU A 299 -3.72 -12.50 10.14
C GLU A 299 -3.99 -11.99 11.57
N GLN A 300 -3.23 -12.46 12.56
CA GLN A 300 -3.29 -11.94 13.93
C GLN A 300 -2.84 -10.48 13.98
N VAL A 301 -1.72 -10.14 13.31
CA VAL A 301 -1.18 -8.77 13.20
C VAL A 301 -2.18 -7.80 12.58
N LEU A 302 -2.86 -8.22 11.51
CA LEU A 302 -3.87 -7.41 10.83
C LEU A 302 -5.17 -7.32 11.66
N SER A 303 -5.50 -8.37 12.42
CA SER A 303 -6.71 -8.43 13.27
C SER A 303 -6.62 -7.60 14.55
N ASP A 304 -5.42 -7.22 15.00
CA ASP A 304 -5.16 -6.48 16.25
C ASP A 304 -5.59 -4.98 16.22
N GLY A 305 -6.58 -4.65 15.38
CA GLY A 305 -7.24 -3.34 15.34
C GLY A 305 -6.88 -2.47 14.14
N ARG A 306 -6.03 -2.95 13.22
CA ARG A 306 -5.63 -2.25 11.99
C ARG A 306 -6.50 -2.56 10.78
N GLU A 307 -7.21 -3.68 10.81
CA GLU A 307 -8.37 -3.90 9.96
C GLU A 307 -9.51 -2.91 10.31
N ARG A 308 -9.60 -1.81 9.55
CA ARG A 308 -10.83 -1.32 8.87
C ARG A 308 -10.82 0.20 8.71
N LYS A 309 -10.10 0.70 7.71
CA LYS A 309 -10.62 1.87 6.97
C LYS A 309 -11.77 1.41 6.09
N ARG A 310 -12.97 1.64 6.62
CA ARG A 310 -14.26 1.28 6.00
C ARG A 310 -14.53 2.24 4.82
N TYR A 311 -14.00 1.94 3.64
CA TYR A 311 -14.37 2.67 2.44
C TYR A 311 -15.88 2.47 2.17
N SER A 312 -16.60 3.58 1.99
CA SER A 312 -18.03 3.56 1.66
C SER A 312 -18.18 3.88 0.17
N HIS A 313 -18.57 2.89 -0.64
CA HIS A 313 -18.87 3.14 -2.05
C HIS A 313 -20.27 3.78 -2.16
N TYR A 314 -20.36 4.92 -2.85
CA TYR A 314 -21.62 5.58 -3.14
C TYR A 314 -22.40 4.82 -4.21
N VAL A 315 -23.51 4.18 -3.85
CA VAL A 315 -24.38 3.47 -4.81
C VAL A 315 -25.42 4.45 -5.35
N ILE A 316 -24.96 5.50 -6.04
CA ILE A 316 -25.83 6.56 -6.58
C ILE A 316 -26.35 6.27 -7.99
N TRP A 317 -25.75 5.32 -8.72
CA TRP A 317 -26.07 5.04 -10.12
C TRP A 317 -27.53 4.59 -10.38
N PRO A 318 -28.19 3.73 -9.55
CA PRO A 318 -29.56 3.33 -9.86
C PRO A 318 -30.53 4.49 -9.58
N LEU A 319 -30.24 5.33 -8.59
CA LEU A 319 -30.99 6.55 -8.31
C LEU A 319 -30.80 7.61 -9.40
N GLY A 320 -29.57 7.74 -9.93
CA GLY A 320 -29.27 8.60 -11.08
C GLY A 320 -30.05 8.20 -12.33
N LEU A 321 -30.21 6.90 -12.58
CA LEU A 321 -30.99 6.39 -13.70
C LEU A 321 -32.50 6.71 -13.54
N VAL A 322 -33.05 6.55 -12.33
CA VAL A 322 -34.44 6.96 -12.03
C VAL A 322 -34.62 8.47 -12.22
N ALA A 323 -33.69 9.29 -11.73
CA ALA A 323 -33.73 10.74 -11.90
C ALA A 323 -33.66 11.15 -13.39
N ALA A 324 -32.81 10.50 -14.19
CA ALA A 324 -32.70 10.73 -15.62
C ALA A 324 -34.02 10.42 -16.36
N VAL A 325 -34.65 9.29 -16.06
CA VAL A 325 -35.96 8.92 -16.65
C VAL A 325 -37.04 9.95 -16.29
N LEU A 326 -37.08 10.40 -15.04
CA LEU A 326 -38.03 11.41 -14.59
C LEU A 326 -37.79 12.78 -15.26
N LEU A 327 -36.53 13.18 -15.46
CA LEU A 327 -36.18 14.41 -16.18
C LEU A 327 -36.59 14.36 -17.65
N VAL A 328 -36.35 13.24 -18.33
CA VAL A 328 -36.79 13.04 -19.72
C VAL A 328 -38.32 13.11 -19.80
N TRP A 329 -39.04 12.54 -18.83
CA TRP A 329 -40.49 12.60 -18.79
C TRP A 329 -41.02 14.03 -18.56
N GLU A 330 -40.43 14.80 -17.65
CA GLU A 330 -40.75 16.22 -17.47
C GLU A 330 -40.48 17.02 -18.76
N GLY A 331 -39.34 16.80 -19.41
CA GLY A 331 -38.99 17.46 -20.67
C GLY A 331 -40.04 17.20 -21.76
N VAL A 332 -40.47 15.95 -21.93
CA VAL A 332 -41.52 15.59 -22.90
C VAL A 332 -42.86 16.23 -22.54
N ALA A 333 -43.22 16.29 -21.26
CA ALA A 333 -44.46 16.91 -20.80
C ALA A 333 -44.47 18.43 -21.04
N LEU A 334 -43.35 19.12 -20.78
CA LEU A 334 -43.17 20.54 -21.04
C LEU A 334 -43.27 20.84 -22.54
N ILE A 335 -42.61 20.05 -23.39
CA ILE A 335 -42.68 20.20 -24.85
C ILE A 335 -44.12 20.00 -25.36
N ARG A 336 -44.87 19.06 -24.79
CA ARG A 336 -46.28 18.84 -25.16
C ARG A 336 -47.17 20.01 -24.73
N ALA A 337 -46.95 20.57 -23.54
CA ALA A 337 -47.68 21.73 -23.05
C ALA A 337 -47.39 22.98 -23.90
N ASP A 338 -46.12 23.22 -24.23
CA ASP A 338 -45.72 24.34 -25.10
C ASP A 338 -46.31 24.22 -26.50
N ARG A 339 -46.28 23.02 -27.10
CA ARG A 339 -46.96 22.74 -28.38
C ARG A 339 -48.47 22.91 -28.32
N ALA A 340 -49.10 22.64 -27.17
CA ALA A 340 -50.54 22.87 -27.00
C ALA A 340 -50.86 24.37 -26.92
N VAL A 341 -50.03 25.17 -26.25
CA VAL A 341 -50.15 26.64 -26.22
C VAL A 341 -49.91 27.23 -27.61
N GLN A 342 -48.88 26.79 -28.34
CA GLN A 342 -48.61 27.25 -29.71
C GLN A 342 -49.76 26.98 -30.67
N ARG A 343 -50.50 25.87 -30.51
CA ARG A 343 -51.70 25.57 -31.30
C ARG A 343 -52.87 26.51 -31.01
N LEU A 344 -52.92 27.11 -29.82
CA LEU A 344 -53.93 28.10 -29.43
C LEU A 344 -53.54 29.54 -29.84
N THR A 345 -52.26 29.81 -30.06
CA THR A 345 -51.74 31.13 -30.47
C THR A 345 -51.48 31.29 -31.97
N LEU A 346 -51.69 30.24 -32.79
CA LEU A 346 -51.64 30.37 -34.24
C LEU A 346 -52.81 31.27 -34.71
N PRO A 347 -52.55 32.42 -35.37
CA PRO A 347 -53.61 33.21 -35.97
C PRO A 347 -54.25 32.39 -37.09
N ALA A 348 -55.58 32.39 -37.17
CA ALA A 348 -56.32 31.79 -38.28
C ALA A 348 -55.98 32.51 -39.59
N VAL A 349 -54.92 32.09 -40.26
CA VAL A 349 -54.55 32.56 -41.61
C VAL A 349 -55.13 31.59 -42.65
N GLY A 350 -56.37 31.91 -43.06
CA GLY A 350 -56.78 32.06 -44.45
C GLY A 350 -56.95 30.84 -45.37
N GLY A 351 -58.21 30.57 -45.74
CA GLY A 351 -58.60 30.38 -47.15
C GLY A 351 -58.89 28.95 -47.63
N ARG A 352 -60.14 28.70 -48.05
CA ARG A 352 -60.48 27.62 -48.99
C ARG A 352 -60.81 28.22 -50.37
N PRO A 353 -60.10 27.86 -51.45
CA PRO A 353 -60.51 28.14 -52.81
C PRO A 353 -61.35 26.99 -53.40
N GLY A 354 -62.51 27.35 -53.98
CA GLY A 354 -63.08 26.83 -55.23
C GLY A 354 -63.67 25.40 -55.33
N ALA A 355 -64.95 25.29 -55.70
CA ALA A 355 -65.42 24.50 -56.85
C ALA A 355 -66.92 24.74 -57.16
N GLN A 356 -67.21 24.97 -58.45
CA GLN A 356 -68.52 25.15 -59.10
C GLN A 356 -69.39 23.87 -59.12
N ALA A 357 -70.73 24.01 -59.19
CA ALA A 357 -71.56 23.75 -60.39
C ALA A 357 -73.03 23.36 -60.07
N GLY A 358 -74.00 23.93 -60.82
CA GLY A 358 -75.28 23.28 -61.16
C GLY A 358 -76.59 24.06 -60.86
N GLY A 359 -77.28 24.56 -61.90
CA GLY A 359 -78.69 25.05 -61.87
C GLY A 359 -79.73 23.91 -61.80
N PRO A 360 -81.05 24.08 -62.09
CA PRO A 360 -81.69 25.11 -62.93
C PRO A 360 -83.00 25.75 -62.37
N ARG A 361 -83.36 26.94 -62.88
CA ARG A 361 -84.63 27.25 -63.59
C ARG A 361 -84.66 28.72 -64.01
#